data_AF-A0A831TC86-F1
#
_entry.id   AF-A0A831TC86-F1
#
_cell.length_a   1.000
_cell.length_b   1.000
_cell.length_c   1.000
_cell.angle_alpha   90.00
_cell.angle_beta   90.00
_cell.angle_gamma   90.00
#
_symmetry.space_group_name_H-M   'P 1'
#
loop_
_entity.id
_entity.type
_entity.pdbx_description
1 polymer ?
#
loop_
_entity_poly.entity_id
_entity_poly.type
_entity_poly.pdbx_seq_one_letter_code
_entity_poly.pdbx_strand_id
1 'polypeptide(L)'
;MTAATSDDFRRHLRKQLSFLERSCASYDAGYTDEAIRIATIIRVLIHDTAHSTSLLRHLGAIGITLLSTCPDKDDQFADLSSYQACSFRGLGIMKVMPGKGAELVPGLGEKDYQTMVGVQKWWNQIVWVLDRQTKLTRKSIVLTAANKDGGAHVDLALTREYELLSFDGAAGVYSGKADGVEFQGEIQSAHLISLRQMGYELLHSPDLVALAAAEPVAAPDRGGITVFQGSTSHQPPRQVNGIVRRRA
;
A
#
# COMPACT_ATOMS: atom_id res chain seq x y z
N MET A 1 25.59 0.40 19.45
CA MET A 1 24.50 0.08 18.50
C MET A 1 25.06 0.21 17.10
N THR A 2 25.06 -0.87 16.31
CA THR A 2 25.42 -0.83 14.90
C THR A 2 24.29 -0.15 14.12
N ALA A 3 24.59 0.90 13.37
CA ALA A 3 23.62 1.55 12.50
C ALA A 3 23.14 0.57 11.42
N ALA A 4 21.84 0.52 11.16
CA ALA A 4 21.28 -0.31 10.09
C ALA A 4 21.83 0.14 8.73
N THR A 5 22.17 -0.84 7.90
CA THR A 5 22.71 -0.61 6.54
C THR A 5 21.60 -0.42 5.52
N SER A 6 21.93 0.10 4.33
CA SER A 6 20.97 0.19 3.21
C SER A 6 20.33 -1.18 2.89
N ASP A 7 21.13 -2.25 3.00
CA ASP A 7 20.66 -3.61 2.75
C ASP A 7 19.64 -4.09 3.79
N ASP A 8 19.79 -3.65 5.05
CA ASP A 8 18.81 -3.92 6.10
C ASP A 8 17.47 -3.28 5.76
N PHE A 9 17.48 -2.03 5.33
CA PHE A 9 16.26 -1.32 4.92
C PHE A 9 15.62 -1.92 3.66
N ARG A 10 16.40 -2.43 2.69
CA ARG A 10 15.84 -3.15 1.54
C ARG A 10 15.17 -4.46 1.96
N ARG A 11 15.77 -5.21 2.89
CA ARG A 11 15.11 -6.41 3.46
C ARG A 11 13.82 -6.06 4.18
N HIS A 12 13.80 -4.95 4.92
CA HIS A 12 12.57 -4.43 5.53
C HIS A 12 11.53 -4.04 4.49
N LEU A 13 11.91 -3.35 3.42
CA LEU A 13 11.02 -3.02 2.30
C LEU A 13 10.39 -4.27 1.69
N ARG A 14 11.19 -5.28 1.31
CA ARG A 14 10.67 -6.56 0.80
C ARG A 14 9.66 -7.19 1.76
N LYS A 15 10.00 -7.22 3.06
CA LYS A 15 9.13 -7.77 4.10
C LYS A 15 7.80 -7.01 4.17
N GLN A 16 7.82 -5.68 4.10
CA GLN A 16 6.61 -4.86 4.10
C GLN A 16 5.76 -5.09 2.85
N LEU A 17 6.36 -5.19 1.66
CA LEU A 17 5.62 -5.51 0.44
C LEU A 17 5.00 -6.91 0.49
N SER A 18 5.69 -7.91 1.04
CA SER A 18 5.11 -9.23 1.26
C SER A 18 3.97 -9.23 2.30
N PHE A 19 4.02 -8.36 3.32
CA PHE A 19 2.88 -8.17 4.22
C PHE A 19 1.71 -7.53 3.48
N LEU A 20 1.99 -6.53 2.65
CA LEU A 20 0.97 -5.81 1.88
C LEU A 20 0.23 -6.76 0.95
N GLU A 21 0.95 -7.59 0.20
CA GLU A 21 0.40 -8.61 -0.69
C GLU A 21 -0.55 -9.56 0.06
N ARG A 22 -0.14 -10.07 1.23
CA ARG A 22 -0.98 -10.96 2.03
C ARG A 22 -2.23 -10.28 2.58
N SER A 23 -2.12 -9.04 3.09
CA SER A 23 -3.29 -8.30 3.56
C SER A 23 -4.23 -7.95 2.40
N CYS A 24 -3.72 -7.62 1.21
CA CYS A 24 -4.52 -7.46 0.00
C CYS A 24 -5.25 -8.77 -0.37
N ALA A 25 -4.56 -9.91 -0.38
CA ALA A 25 -5.18 -11.20 -0.69
C ALA A 25 -6.24 -11.61 0.34
N SER A 26 -6.02 -11.32 1.63
CA SER A 26 -6.99 -11.59 2.69
C SER A 26 -8.23 -10.70 2.58
N TYR A 27 -8.05 -9.42 2.25
CA TYR A 27 -9.16 -8.52 1.93
C TYR A 27 -10.00 -9.08 0.78
N ASP A 28 -9.35 -9.50 -0.31
CA ASP A 28 -10.01 -10.03 -1.50
C ASP A 28 -10.73 -11.37 -1.22
N ALA A 29 -10.33 -12.09 -0.16
CA ALA A 29 -11.01 -13.28 0.34
C ALA A 29 -12.23 -12.99 1.24
N GLY A 30 -12.56 -11.71 1.47
CA GLY A 30 -13.72 -11.25 2.23
C GLY A 30 -13.40 -10.73 3.64
N TYR A 31 -12.14 -10.77 4.08
CA TYR A 31 -11.72 -10.21 5.37
C TYR A 31 -11.38 -8.72 5.20
N THR A 32 -12.41 -7.89 4.96
CA THR A 32 -12.23 -6.51 4.51
C THR A 32 -11.59 -5.58 5.54
N ASP A 33 -11.63 -5.94 6.81
CA ASP A 33 -10.95 -5.28 7.93
C ASP A 33 -9.41 -5.33 7.80
N GLU A 34 -8.84 -6.26 7.04
CA GLU A 34 -7.41 -6.28 6.70
C GLU A 34 -6.94 -5.01 5.97
N ALA A 35 -7.84 -4.22 5.41
CA ALA A 35 -7.52 -2.90 4.88
C ALA A 35 -6.89 -1.96 5.93
N ILE A 36 -7.21 -2.11 7.21
CA ILE A 36 -6.57 -1.34 8.28
C ILE A 36 -5.09 -1.72 8.42
N ARG A 37 -4.74 -3.00 8.25
CA ARG A 37 -3.33 -3.44 8.24
C ARG A 37 -2.60 -2.94 6.99
N ILE A 38 -3.28 -2.85 5.85
CA ILE A 38 -2.74 -2.17 4.66
C ILE A 38 -2.34 -0.73 5.00
N ALA A 39 -3.17 0.02 5.73
CA ALA A 39 -2.86 1.39 6.13
C ALA A 39 -1.56 1.49 6.96
N THR A 40 -1.39 0.60 7.94
CA THR A 40 -0.18 0.56 8.77
C THR A 40 1.08 0.33 7.93
N ILE A 41 1.00 -0.54 6.92
CA ILE A 41 2.13 -0.81 6.02
C ILE A 41 2.44 0.43 5.18
N ILE A 42 1.42 1.08 4.59
CA ILE A 42 1.60 2.32 3.82
C ILE A 42 2.29 3.39 4.67
N ARG A 43 1.86 3.55 5.93
CA ARG A 43 2.47 4.50 6.88
C ARG A 43 3.98 4.23 7.06
N VAL A 44 4.37 2.97 7.25
CA VAL A 44 5.79 2.57 7.40
C VAL A 44 6.60 2.89 6.13
N LEU A 45 5.99 2.71 4.96
CA LEU A 45 6.67 2.95 3.68
C LEU A 45 6.92 4.43 3.42
N ILE A 46 5.94 5.31 3.70
CA ILE A 46 5.89 6.67 3.14
C ILE A 46 5.91 7.79 4.20
N HIS A 47 5.43 7.52 5.42
CA HIS A 47 5.20 8.57 6.41
C HIS A 47 6.39 8.76 7.37
N ASP A 48 6.94 9.97 7.38
CA ASP A 48 7.89 10.41 8.41
C ASP A 48 7.17 11.10 9.56
N THR A 49 7.69 10.94 10.78
CA THR A 49 7.31 11.69 11.99
C THR A 49 8.56 12.29 12.64
N ALA A 50 8.38 13.04 13.74
CA ALA A 50 9.51 13.51 14.54
C ALA A 50 10.39 12.39 15.13
N HIS A 51 9.82 11.18 15.27
CA HIS A 51 10.47 10.05 15.94
C HIS A 51 10.63 8.81 15.07
N SER A 52 10.15 8.84 13.82
CA SER A 52 10.24 7.72 12.89
C SER A 52 10.50 8.21 11.47
N THR A 53 11.43 7.56 10.79
CA THR A 53 11.72 7.80 9.37
C THR A 53 11.13 6.67 8.53
N SER A 54 10.49 7.04 7.42
CA SER A 54 9.90 6.11 6.46
C SER A 54 10.96 5.25 5.77
N LEU A 55 10.57 4.05 5.31
CA LEU A 55 11.49 3.17 4.58
C LEU A 55 12.01 3.81 3.28
N LEU A 56 11.16 4.56 2.56
CA LEU A 56 11.59 5.26 1.36
C LEU A 56 12.65 6.34 1.65
N ARG A 57 12.53 7.07 2.76
CA ARG A 57 13.55 8.03 3.16
C ARG A 57 14.86 7.36 3.57
N HIS A 58 14.79 6.28 4.36
CA HIS A 58 15.98 5.50 4.73
C HIS A 58 16.74 4.95 3.51
N LEU A 59 16.01 4.64 2.43
CA LEU A 59 16.58 4.17 1.16
C LEU A 59 17.00 5.30 0.21
N GLY A 60 16.81 6.57 0.55
CA GLY A 60 17.04 7.71 -0.34
C GLY A 60 16.12 7.73 -1.56
N ALA A 61 15.00 7.01 -1.51
CA ALA A 61 14.11 6.73 -2.64
C ALA A 61 12.85 7.62 -2.66
N ILE A 62 12.92 8.83 -2.11
CA ILE A 62 11.77 9.75 -2.09
C ILE A 62 11.41 10.31 -3.48
N GLY A 63 12.31 10.17 -4.45
CA GLY A 63 12.13 10.63 -5.83
C GLY A 63 11.52 9.60 -6.79
N ILE A 64 11.18 8.40 -6.30
CA ILE A 64 10.50 7.39 -7.13
C ILE A 64 9.08 7.81 -7.48
N THR A 65 8.49 7.12 -8.45
CA THR A 65 7.08 7.27 -8.79
C THR A 65 6.24 6.10 -8.28
N LEU A 66 4.98 6.39 -7.96
CA LEU A 66 3.97 5.45 -7.56
C LEU A 66 2.79 5.51 -8.53
N LEU A 67 2.16 4.37 -8.76
CA LEU A 67 0.93 4.28 -9.55
C LEU A 67 -0.19 5.02 -8.81
N SER A 68 -0.87 5.92 -9.51
CA SER A 68 -2.15 6.46 -9.10
C SER A 68 -3.23 6.05 -10.09
N THR A 69 -4.30 5.49 -9.56
CA THR A 69 -5.54 5.20 -10.31
C THR A 69 -6.58 6.31 -10.16
N CYS A 70 -6.24 7.38 -9.44
CA CYS A 70 -7.12 8.53 -9.19
C CYS A 70 -6.82 9.66 -10.18
N PRO A 71 -7.82 10.12 -10.98
CA PRO A 71 -7.67 11.29 -11.83
C PRO A 71 -7.15 12.50 -11.06
N ASP A 72 -6.20 13.21 -11.66
CA ASP A 72 -5.78 14.52 -11.16
C ASP A 72 -6.86 15.57 -11.45
N LYS A 73 -7.36 16.17 -10.39
CA LYS A 73 -8.42 17.18 -10.42
C LYS A 73 -8.13 18.30 -9.43
N ASP A 74 -6.86 18.49 -9.06
CA ASP A 74 -6.46 19.46 -8.04
C ASP A 74 -6.96 20.88 -8.38
N ASP A 75 -6.87 21.30 -9.64
CA ASP A 75 -7.40 22.59 -10.12
C ASP A 75 -8.93 22.71 -9.96
N GLN A 76 -9.66 21.62 -10.24
CA GLN A 76 -11.12 21.58 -10.06
C GLN A 76 -11.51 21.58 -8.59
N PHE A 77 -10.69 20.98 -7.72
CA PHE A 77 -10.94 20.93 -6.29
C PHE A 77 -10.48 22.19 -5.56
N ALA A 78 -9.68 23.06 -6.17
CA ALA A 78 -9.27 24.34 -5.59
C ALA A 78 -10.46 25.29 -5.39
N ASP A 79 -11.39 25.34 -6.34
CA ASP A 79 -12.61 26.14 -6.27
C ASP A 79 -13.85 25.33 -6.65
N LEU A 80 -14.67 24.99 -5.65
CA LEU A 80 -15.94 24.28 -5.82
C LEU A 80 -17.15 25.21 -5.83
N SER A 81 -16.97 26.54 -5.81
CA SER A 81 -18.04 27.52 -5.71
C SER A 81 -19.03 27.46 -6.89
N SER A 82 -18.53 27.10 -8.07
CA SER A 82 -19.28 26.99 -9.32
C SER A 82 -20.12 25.71 -9.44
N TYR A 83 -19.94 24.73 -8.54
CA TYR A 83 -20.62 23.45 -8.62
C TYR A 83 -21.73 23.34 -7.57
N GLN A 84 -22.96 23.05 -8.03
CA GLN A 84 -24.15 22.97 -7.18
C GLN A 84 -24.15 21.73 -6.27
N ALA A 85 -23.52 20.64 -6.71
CA ALA A 85 -23.19 19.47 -5.91
C ALA A 85 -21.84 18.90 -6.39
N CYS A 86 -20.92 18.62 -5.46
CA CYS A 86 -19.65 17.98 -5.76
C CYS A 86 -19.55 16.69 -4.96
N SER A 87 -19.58 15.56 -5.66
CA SER A 87 -19.06 14.32 -5.11
C SER A 87 -17.95 13.81 -6.01
N PHE A 88 -16.86 13.36 -5.40
CA PHE A 88 -15.77 12.71 -6.12
C PHE A 88 -15.33 11.47 -5.37
N ARG A 89 -15.16 10.38 -6.12
CA ARG A 89 -14.82 9.05 -5.63
C ARG A 89 -13.65 8.54 -6.46
N GLY A 90 -12.44 8.84 -6.00
CA GLY A 90 -11.22 8.62 -6.77
C GLY A 90 -10.72 7.18 -6.76
N LEU A 91 -11.13 6.35 -5.79
CA LEU A 91 -10.50 5.05 -5.50
C LEU A 91 -11.43 3.83 -5.59
N GLY A 92 -12.72 4.01 -5.90
CA GLY A 92 -13.66 2.91 -6.10
C GLY A 92 -14.31 2.96 -7.48
N ILE A 93 -14.86 1.82 -7.90
CA ILE A 93 -15.77 1.71 -9.07
C ILE A 93 -17.11 1.18 -8.61
N MET A 94 -18.18 1.58 -9.30
CA MET A 94 -19.50 1.02 -9.05
C MET A 94 -19.64 -0.26 -9.88
N LYS A 95 -19.72 -1.41 -9.21
CA LYS A 95 -19.90 -2.71 -9.87
C LYS A 95 -21.37 -3.08 -9.81
N VAL A 96 -21.99 -3.17 -10.99
CA VAL A 96 -23.37 -3.65 -11.10
C VAL A 96 -23.39 -5.17 -10.97
N MET A 97 -24.21 -5.68 -10.06
CA MET A 97 -24.44 -7.10 -9.83
C MET A 97 -25.85 -7.46 -10.31
N PRO A 98 -26.00 -8.26 -11.37
CA PRO A 98 -27.30 -8.67 -11.88
C PRO A 98 -28.19 -9.27 -10.76
N GLY A 99 -29.41 -8.74 -10.64
CA GLY A 99 -30.39 -9.16 -9.62
C GLY A 99 -30.05 -8.79 -8.17
N LYS A 100 -28.92 -8.12 -7.91
CA LYS A 100 -28.48 -7.70 -6.56
C LYS A 100 -28.23 -6.20 -6.43
N GLY A 101 -28.30 -5.44 -7.53
CA GLY A 101 -28.12 -3.99 -7.54
C GLY A 101 -26.71 -3.59 -7.97
N ALA A 102 -26.09 -2.66 -7.26
CA ALA A 102 -24.70 -2.29 -7.47
C ALA A 102 -23.99 -2.14 -6.14
N GLU A 103 -22.66 -2.16 -6.15
CA GLU A 103 -21.84 -1.97 -4.96
C GLU A 103 -20.59 -1.18 -5.33
N LEU A 104 -20.15 -0.28 -4.43
CA LEU A 104 -18.85 0.36 -4.59
C LEU A 104 -17.76 -0.65 -4.18
N VAL A 105 -16.84 -0.95 -5.09
CA VAL A 105 -15.73 -1.87 -4.85
C VAL A 105 -14.40 -1.22 -5.21
N PRO A 106 -13.24 -1.74 -4.72
CA PRO A 106 -11.94 -1.29 -5.20
C PRO A 106 -11.84 -1.50 -6.71
N GLY A 107 -11.40 -0.48 -7.44
CA GLY A 107 -11.30 -0.55 -8.89
C GLY A 107 -10.14 -1.40 -9.41
N LEU A 108 -9.13 -1.62 -8.57
CA LEU A 108 -7.89 -2.32 -8.88
C LEU A 108 -7.36 -1.90 -10.27
N GLY A 109 -7.10 -2.87 -11.16
CA GLY A 109 -6.65 -2.64 -12.53
C GLY A 109 -7.75 -2.26 -13.53
N GLU A 110 -9.02 -2.27 -13.12
CA GLU A 110 -10.18 -1.94 -13.97
C GLU A 110 -10.46 -0.43 -14.06
N LYS A 111 -9.58 0.40 -13.49
CA LYS A 111 -9.68 1.85 -13.53
C LYS A 111 -9.17 2.36 -14.88
N ASP A 112 -10.01 3.12 -15.59
CA ASP A 112 -9.66 3.76 -16.88
C ASP A 112 -8.48 4.74 -16.76
N TYR A 113 -8.38 5.41 -15.61
CA TYR A 113 -7.29 6.34 -15.33
C TYR A 113 -6.19 5.64 -14.55
N GLN A 114 -4.98 5.62 -15.11
CA GLN A 114 -3.77 5.10 -14.47
C GLN A 114 -2.58 5.97 -14.88
N THR A 115 -1.81 6.46 -13.92
CA THR A 115 -0.62 7.28 -14.19
C THR A 115 0.42 7.15 -13.08
N MET A 116 1.69 7.36 -13.42
CA MET A 116 2.77 7.38 -12.44
C MET A 116 2.97 8.81 -11.91
N VAL A 117 2.96 8.97 -10.59
CA VAL A 117 3.14 10.26 -9.93
C VAL A 117 4.23 10.17 -8.85
N GLY A 118 4.90 11.28 -8.53
CA GLY A 118 5.85 11.31 -7.43
C GLY A 118 5.20 11.01 -6.06
N VAL A 119 5.97 10.43 -5.12
CA VAL A 119 5.47 9.99 -3.80
C VAL A 119 4.65 11.06 -3.08
N GLN A 120 5.12 12.31 -3.05
CA GLN A 120 4.41 13.40 -2.36
C GLN A 120 3.08 13.77 -3.05
N LYS A 121 3.04 13.72 -4.39
CA LYS A 121 1.80 13.95 -5.13
C LYS A 121 0.81 12.82 -4.85
N TRP A 122 1.25 11.56 -4.93
CA TRP A 122 0.42 10.40 -4.59
C TRP A 122 -0.19 10.52 -3.19
N TRP A 123 0.65 10.85 -2.20
CA TRP A 123 0.29 10.90 -0.79
C TRP A 123 -0.70 12.01 -0.45
N ASN A 124 -0.55 13.19 -1.06
CA ASN A 124 -1.39 14.35 -0.78
C ASN A 124 -2.57 14.49 -1.75
N GLN A 125 -2.69 13.65 -2.77
CA GLN A 125 -3.79 13.72 -3.74
C GLN A 125 -5.15 13.55 -3.04
N ILE A 126 -6.09 14.42 -3.39
CA ILE A 126 -7.49 14.35 -2.96
C ILE A 126 -8.17 13.18 -3.67
N VAL A 127 -8.71 12.25 -2.90
CA VAL A 127 -9.32 11.02 -3.39
C VAL A 127 -10.82 10.93 -3.08
N TRP A 128 -11.30 11.75 -2.15
CA TRP A 128 -12.71 11.92 -1.87
C TRP A 128 -13.05 13.40 -1.75
N VAL A 129 -14.19 13.76 -2.35
CA VAL A 129 -14.91 15.01 -2.08
C VAL A 129 -16.32 14.59 -1.71
N LEU A 130 -16.73 14.80 -0.46
CA LEU A 130 -18.07 14.46 0.03
C LEU A 130 -19.01 15.65 -0.10
N ASP A 131 -18.48 16.85 0.13
CA ASP A 131 -19.14 18.13 -0.05
C ASP A 131 -18.10 19.23 -0.30
N ARG A 132 -18.53 20.50 -0.31
CA ARG A 132 -17.64 21.64 -0.60
C ARG A 132 -16.51 21.84 0.42
N GLN A 133 -16.71 21.40 1.66
CA GLN A 133 -15.82 21.60 2.81
C GLN A 133 -15.08 20.29 3.15
N THR A 134 -15.66 19.15 2.83
CA THR A 134 -15.14 17.83 3.19
C THR A 134 -14.38 17.18 2.03
N LYS A 135 -13.04 17.25 2.11
CA LYS A 135 -12.11 16.64 1.16
C LYS A 135 -11.15 15.73 1.92
N LEU A 136 -10.91 14.52 1.40
CA LEU A 136 -9.95 13.60 1.98
C LEU A 136 -8.84 13.23 1.00
N THR A 137 -7.63 13.18 1.53
CA THR A 137 -6.44 12.76 0.81
C THR A 137 -6.08 11.32 1.18
N ARG A 138 -5.22 10.67 0.38
CA ARG A 138 -4.66 9.34 0.77
C ARG A 138 -4.00 9.41 2.15
N LYS A 139 -3.23 10.48 2.40
CA LYS A 139 -2.59 10.77 3.69
C LYS A 139 -3.58 10.78 4.86
N SER A 140 -4.68 11.55 4.77
CA SER A 140 -5.61 11.67 5.90
C SER A 140 -6.31 10.34 6.20
N ILE A 141 -6.68 9.58 5.16
CA ILE A 141 -7.31 8.26 5.30
C ILE A 141 -6.33 7.27 5.95
N VAL A 142 -5.10 7.15 5.41
CA VAL A 142 -4.11 6.19 5.90
C VAL A 142 -3.67 6.52 7.33
N LEU A 143 -3.42 7.79 7.66
CA LEU A 143 -2.98 8.15 9.01
C LEU A 143 -4.07 7.94 10.05
N THR A 144 -5.33 8.21 9.72
CA THR A 144 -6.44 7.97 10.64
C THR A 144 -6.64 6.48 10.86
N ALA A 145 -6.67 5.68 9.78
CA ALA A 145 -6.78 4.22 9.87
C ALA A 145 -5.64 3.60 10.69
N ALA A 146 -4.39 3.94 10.34
CA ALA A 146 -3.21 3.35 10.96
C ALA A 146 -3.02 3.79 12.42
N ASN A 147 -3.33 5.04 12.76
CA ASN A 147 -3.05 5.56 14.10
C ASN A 147 -4.22 5.49 15.06
N LYS A 148 -5.47 5.40 14.57
CA LYS A 148 -6.66 5.62 15.41
C LYS A 148 -7.76 4.57 15.27
N ASP A 149 -7.81 3.86 14.14
CA ASP A 149 -8.89 2.92 13.83
C ASP A 149 -8.41 1.46 13.87
N GLY A 150 -7.54 1.13 14.85
CA GLY A 150 -7.12 -0.24 15.09
C GLY A 150 -5.89 -0.72 14.31
N GLY A 151 -5.22 0.14 13.56
CA GLY A 151 -3.98 -0.22 12.86
C GLY A 151 -2.79 -0.44 13.79
N ALA A 152 -2.41 0.59 14.53
CA ALA A 152 -1.36 0.56 15.55
C ALA A 152 -1.92 0.92 16.93
N HIS A 153 -2.94 1.79 16.97
CA HIS A 153 -3.68 2.16 18.16
C HIS A 153 -5.17 2.31 17.82
N VAL A 154 -6.00 2.27 18.87
CA VAL A 154 -7.43 2.61 18.80
C VAL A 154 -7.61 3.85 19.67
N ASP A 155 -8.11 4.94 19.08
CA ASP A 155 -8.41 6.19 19.78
C ASP A 155 -9.93 6.43 19.80
N LEU A 156 -10.44 7.07 20.85
CA LEU A 156 -11.86 7.41 20.97
C LEU A 156 -12.34 8.45 19.94
N ALA A 157 -11.41 9.22 19.34
CA ALA A 157 -11.72 10.33 18.44
C ALA A 157 -11.05 10.15 17.08
N LEU A 158 -11.81 9.58 16.13
CA LEU A 158 -11.50 9.64 14.71
C LEU A 158 -11.72 11.07 14.19
N THR A 159 -11.15 11.42 13.03
CA THR A 159 -11.48 12.73 12.43
C THR A 159 -12.87 12.66 11.81
N ARG A 160 -13.63 13.75 11.89
CA ARG A 160 -15.02 13.79 11.40
C ARG A 160 -15.13 13.36 9.95
N GLU A 161 -14.18 13.75 9.11
CA GLU A 161 -14.17 13.44 7.69
C GLU A 161 -13.91 11.95 7.44
N TYR A 162 -13.04 11.32 8.24
CA TYR A 162 -12.77 9.89 8.13
C TYR A 162 -13.97 9.06 8.58
N GLU A 163 -14.62 9.50 9.66
CA GLU A 163 -15.86 8.86 10.15
C GLU A 163 -16.92 8.78 9.06
N LEU A 164 -17.07 9.83 8.23
CA LEU A 164 -18.00 9.85 7.10
C LEU A 164 -17.67 8.80 6.02
N LEU A 165 -16.42 8.33 5.93
CA LEU A 165 -16.06 7.20 5.07
C LEU A 165 -16.23 5.83 5.76
N SER A 166 -16.38 5.80 7.09
CA SER A 166 -16.56 4.59 7.90
C SER A 166 -18.01 4.22 8.17
N PHE A 167 -18.90 5.22 8.23
CA PHE A 167 -20.33 4.98 8.40
C PHE A 167 -21.01 4.72 7.06
N ASP A 168 -21.82 3.67 7.02
CA ASP A 168 -22.62 3.33 5.84
C ASP A 168 -23.56 4.49 5.48
N GLY A 169 -23.61 4.81 4.18
CA GLY A 169 -24.43 5.88 3.63
C GLY A 169 -23.87 7.28 3.80
N ALA A 170 -22.93 7.49 4.75
CA ALA A 170 -22.35 8.82 5.01
C ALA A 170 -21.44 9.32 3.86
N ALA A 171 -20.83 8.40 3.11
CA ALA A 171 -20.08 8.71 1.90
C ALA A 171 -20.98 8.94 0.65
N GLY A 172 -22.29 8.80 0.82
CA GLY A 172 -23.32 9.03 -0.18
C GLY A 172 -24.15 7.79 -0.52
N VAL A 173 -25.24 8.03 -1.26
CA VAL A 173 -26.12 6.98 -1.81
C VAL A 173 -25.93 6.90 -3.33
N TYR A 174 -26.29 5.75 -3.91
CA TYR A 174 -26.38 5.57 -5.35
C TYR A 174 -27.73 4.97 -5.71
N SER A 175 -28.20 5.31 -6.90
CA SER A 175 -29.34 4.67 -7.55
C SER A 175 -29.06 4.49 -9.03
N GLY A 176 -29.70 3.50 -9.63
CA GLY A 176 -29.51 3.18 -11.03
C GLY A 176 -30.52 2.15 -11.51
N LYS A 177 -30.36 1.77 -12.78
CA LYS A 177 -31.19 0.76 -13.42
C LYS A 177 -30.30 -0.18 -14.23
N ALA A 178 -30.42 -1.48 -13.99
CA ALA A 178 -29.69 -2.53 -14.71
C ALA A 178 -30.69 -3.62 -15.12
N ASP A 179 -30.67 -4.03 -16.39
CA ASP A 179 -31.57 -5.05 -16.94
C ASP A 179 -33.06 -4.80 -16.65
N GLY A 180 -33.46 -3.52 -16.65
CA GLY A 180 -34.84 -3.12 -16.35
C GLY A 180 -35.19 -3.05 -14.86
N VAL A 181 -34.30 -3.50 -13.98
CA VAL A 181 -34.46 -3.48 -12.52
C VAL A 181 -33.82 -2.23 -11.93
N GLU A 182 -34.62 -1.44 -11.21
CA GLU A 182 -34.11 -0.31 -10.43
C GLU A 182 -33.43 -0.81 -9.16
N PHE A 183 -32.32 -0.17 -8.81
CA PHE A 183 -31.62 -0.42 -7.57
C PHE A 183 -31.23 0.88 -6.90
N GLN A 184 -31.16 0.83 -5.59
CA GLN A 184 -30.62 1.88 -4.75
C GLN A 184 -29.78 1.22 -3.67
N GLY A 185 -28.72 1.89 -3.25
CA GLY A 185 -27.92 1.46 -2.13
C GLY A 185 -27.10 2.59 -1.53
N GLU A 186 -26.43 2.25 -0.45
CA GLU A 186 -25.58 3.15 0.31
C GLU A 186 -24.12 2.80 0.06
N ILE A 187 -23.25 3.81 0.03
CA ILE A 187 -21.82 3.55 0.01
C ILE A 187 -21.41 3.05 1.38
N GLN A 188 -20.90 1.84 1.43
CA GLN A 188 -20.43 1.18 2.64
C GLN A 188 -18.90 1.15 2.67
N SER A 189 -18.31 1.25 3.86
CA SER A 189 -16.89 1.00 4.11
C SER A 189 -15.92 1.66 3.10
N ALA A 190 -16.22 2.91 2.69
CA ALA A 190 -15.46 3.64 1.67
C ALA A 190 -13.98 3.79 2.01
N HIS A 191 -13.65 3.92 3.29
CA HIS A 191 -12.29 3.93 3.81
C HIS A 191 -11.55 2.60 3.53
N LEU A 192 -12.17 1.45 3.78
CA LEU A 192 -11.54 0.13 3.53
C LEU A 192 -11.32 -0.10 2.04
N ILE A 193 -12.29 0.27 1.20
CA ILE A 193 -12.17 0.22 -0.27
C ILE A 193 -10.97 1.06 -0.73
N SER A 194 -10.85 2.28 -0.20
CA SER A 194 -9.77 3.21 -0.54
C SER A 194 -8.41 2.64 -0.15
N LEU A 195 -8.29 2.07 1.05
CA LEU A 195 -7.05 1.46 1.54
C LEU A 195 -6.66 0.24 0.70
N ARG A 196 -7.64 -0.61 0.32
CA ARG A 196 -7.38 -1.74 -0.59
C ARG A 196 -6.88 -1.27 -1.95
N GLN A 197 -7.48 -0.22 -2.51
CA GLN A 197 -7.03 0.38 -3.77
C GLN A 197 -5.60 0.91 -3.67
N MET A 198 -5.26 1.60 -2.58
CA MET A 198 -3.89 2.07 -2.34
C MET A 198 -2.89 0.92 -2.23
N GLY A 199 -3.28 -0.20 -1.64
CA GLY A 199 -2.47 -1.42 -1.62
C GLY A 199 -2.17 -1.96 -3.02
N TYR A 200 -3.19 -1.98 -3.90
CA TYR A 200 -3.00 -2.33 -5.32
C TYR A 200 -2.02 -1.39 -6.00
N GLU A 201 -2.21 -0.08 -5.85
CA GLU A 201 -1.35 0.95 -6.43
C GLU A 201 0.13 0.75 -6.06
N LEU A 202 0.44 0.51 -4.79
CA LEU A 202 1.83 0.29 -4.36
C LEU A 202 2.42 -1.02 -4.92
N LEU A 203 1.68 -2.11 -4.91
CA LEU A 203 2.16 -3.40 -5.44
C LEU A 203 2.37 -3.37 -6.96
N HIS A 204 1.70 -2.45 -7.65
CA HIS A 204 1.82 -2.26 -9.11
C HIS A 204 2.62 -1.00 -9.47
N SER A 205 3.42 -0.47 -8.54
CA SER A 205 4.35 0.64 -8.78
C SER A 205 5.73 0.09 -9.18
N PRO A 206 6.17 0.20 -10.45
CA PRO A 206 7.39 -0.46 -10.92
C PRO A 206 8.65 -0.03 -10.17
N ASP A 207 8.80 1.28 -9.90
CA ASP A 207 9.97 1.78 -9.17
C ASP A 207 10.06 1.21 -7.75
N LEU A 208 8.92 1.07 -7.06
CA LEU A 208 8.86 0.53 -5.71
C LEU A 208 9.20 -0.97 -5.68
N VAL A 209 8.67 -1.73 -6.63
CA VAL A 209 8.96 -3.17 -6.77
C VAL A 209 10.44 -3.38 -7.14
N ALA A 210 10.97 -2.61 -8.08
CA ALA A 210 12.38 -2.67 -8.47
C ALA A 210 13.31 -2.29 -7.31
N LEU A 211 12.96 -1.28 -6.51
CA LEU A 211 13.72 -0.88 -5.33
C LEU A 211 13.85 -2.01 -4.30
N ALA A 212 12.79 -2.80 -4.14
CA ALA A 212 12.78 -3.98 -3.29
C ALA A 212 13.59 -5.13 -3.92
N ALA A 213 13.50 -5.34 -5.22
CA ALA A 213 14.19 -6.44 -5.92
C ALA A 213 15.72 -6.24 -6.05
N ALA A 214 16.20 -4.99 -6.05
CA ALA A 214 17.63 -4.69 -6.21
C ALA A 214 18.51 -5.47 -5.21
N GLU A 215 19.54 -6.13 -5.73
CA GLU A 215 20.52 -6.84 -4.92
C GLU A 215 21.33 -5.86 -4.06
N PRO A 216 21.77 -6.28 -2.86
CA PRO A 216 22.70 -5.49 -2.07
C PRO A 216 23.97 -5.22 -2.89
N VAL A 217 24.39 -3.96 -2.95
CA VAL A 217 25.69 -3.61 -3.55
C VAL A 217 26.74 -4.29 -2.68
N ALA A 218 27.41 -5.32 -3.21
CA ALA A 218 28.50 -5.97 -2.52
C ALA A 218 29.47 -4.88 -2.02
N ALA A 219 29.62 -4.80 -0.70
CA ALA A 219 30.51 -3.83 -0.09
C ALA A 219 31.90 -3.99 -0.75
N PRO A 220 32.57 -2.89 -1.15
CA PRO A 220 33.92 -2.99 -1.68
C PRO A 220 34.78 -3.65 -0.61
N ASP A 221 35.39 -4.77 -0.99
CA ASP A 221 36.22 -5.62 -0.16
C ASP A 221 37.26 -4.75 0.56
N ARG A 222 36.99 -4.43 1.83
CA ARG A 222 37.95 -3.75 2.70
C ARG A 222 38.91 -4.82 3.22
N GLY A 223 39.78 -5.29 2.34
CA GLY A 223 40.65 -6.42 2.60
C GLY A 223 41.96 -6.40 1.81
N GLY A 224 42.58 -5.24 1.61
CA GLY A 224 43.99 -5.21 1.23
C GLY A 224 44.85 -5.67 2.41
N ILE A 225 45.63 -6.75 2.24
CA ILE A 225 47.11 -6.72 2.22
C ILE A 225 47.73 -8.14 2.28
N THR A 226 48.67 -8.35 1.35
CA THR A 226 49.81 -9.28 1.25
C THR A 226 49.61 -10.78 1.01
N VAL A 227 49.95 -11.13 -0.24
CA VAL A 227 50.64 -12.34 -0.70
C VAL A 227 51.61 -12.92 0.35
N PHE A 228 51.45 -14.20 0.66
CA PHE A 228 52.53 -15.08 1.08
C PHE A 228 52.59 -16.27 0.10
N GLN A 229 53.66 -16.32 -0.71
CA GLN A 229 54.07 -17.54 -1.41
C GLN A 229 54.63 -18.52 -0.38
N GLY A 230 54.09 -19.75 -0.35
CA GLY A 230 54.54 -20.79 0.57
C GLY A 230 54.04 -22.18 0.20
N SER A 231 54.78 -22.83 -0.70
CA SER A 231 55.03 -24.27 -0.91
C SER A 231 54.06 -25.37 -0.37
N THR A 232 53.59 -26.16 -1.33
CA THR A 232 53.42 -27.65 -1.41
C THR A 232 52.81 -28.53 -0.31
N SER A 233 51.92 -29.42 -0.83
CA SER A 233 51.57 -30.77 -0.37
C SER A 233 50.41 -30.92 0.63
N HIS A 234 49.28 -31.42 0.16
CA HIS A 234 48.44 -32.35 0.92
C HIS A 234 47.61 -33.24 -0.01
N GLN A 235 47.78 -34.56 0.17
CA GLN A 235 47.02 -35.62 -0.49
C GLN A 235 45.54 -35.59 -0.07
N PRO A 236 44.62 -36.08 -0.92
CA PRO A 236 43.22 -36.24 -0.53
C PRO A 236 43.04 -37.44 0.42
N PRO A 237 42.10 -37.39 1.39
CA PRO A 237 41.86 -38.48 2.32
C PRO A 237 41.15 -39.69 1.65
N ARG A 238 41.56 -40.89 2.07
CA ARG A 238 40.97 -42.20 1.72
C ARG A 238 39.50 -42.30 2.14
N GLN A 239 38.68 -42.77 1.20
CA GLN A 239 37.28 -43.15 1.43
C GLN A 239 37.21 -44.48 2.20
N VAL A 240 36.47 -44.53 3.31
CA VAL A 240 36.21 -45.77 4.07
C VAL A 240 34.72 -46.11 3.90
N ASN A 241 34.45 -47.26 3.28
CA ASN A 241 33.10 -47.78 3.07
C ASN A 241 32.56 -48.43 4.37
N GLY A 242 31.56 -47.80 4.99
CA GLY A 242 30.80 -48.37 6.11
C GLY A 242 29.52 -49.08 5.62
N ILE A 243 29.44 -50.38 5.86
CA ILE A 243 28.26 -51.23 5.60
C ILE A 243 27.21 -50.97 6.69
N VAL A 244 26.00 -50.54 6.30
CA VAL A 244 24.84 -50.42 7.20
C VAL A 244 24.02 -51.71 7.12
N ARG A 245 23.97 -52.49 8.21
CA ARG A 245 23.01 -53.60 8.37
C ARG A 245 21.73 -53.07 9.05
N ARG A 246 20.58 -53.31 8.42
CA ARG A 246 19.25 -53.09 9.03
C ARG A 246 18.99 -54.14 10.11
N ARG A 247 18.41 -53.71 11.24
CA ARG A 247 17.78 -54.61 12.21
C ARG A 247 16.33 -54.88 11.79
N ALA A 248 15.90 -56.11 12.12
CA ALA A 248 14.62 -56.73 11.84
C ALA A 248 13.40 -55.91 12.26
#